data_AF-A0A4Y9NXY1-F1
#
_entry.id   AF-A0A4Y9NXY1-F1
#
_cell.length_a   1.000
_cell.length_b   1.000
_cell.length_c   1.000
_cell.angle_alpha   90.00
_cell.angle_beta   90.00
_cell.angle_gamma   90.00
#
_symmetry.space_group_name_H-M   'P 1'
#
loop_
_entity.id
_entity.type
_entity.pdbx_description
1 polymer ?
#
loop_
_entity_poly.entity_id
_entity_poly.type
_entity_poly.pdbx_seq_one_letter_code
_entity_poly.pdbx_strand_id
1 'polypeptide(L)'
;MRATNQIPASNIAPVNFATITSNGLTALIARLNAAVAEVEKWAPIEERLGEQFRKSAEKPKVKGGTTPASTLIRDGKPELEMPASDWFFHTRESIMEGHAKALKAAESAEARAAVNERYAALLADWDAQEAAYNSKRPRGLVHAKRMLSKAHRAWSVAEMDIVNYRPQSIAEVAEWLAYAGRNEMRGVFFTPTEGDLKQMMTIAAAVLAEHGLN
;
A
#
# COMPACT_ATOMS: atom_id res chain seq x y z
N MET A 1 -41.45 12.37 13.38
CA MET A 1 -40.55 13.48 13.02
C MET A 1 -39.11 12.99 13.22
N ARG A 2 -38.33 12.78 12.15
CA ARG A 2 -36.95 12.26 12.23
C ARG A 2 -35.98 13.43 12.13
N ALA A 3 -35.10 13.57 13.11
CA ALA A 3 -34.01 14.53 13.09
C ALA A 3 -33.00 14.15 11.98
N THR A 4 -32.88 15.02 10.98
CA THR A 4 -31.84 14.97 9.96
C THR A 4 -30.51 15.37 10.59
N ASN A 5 -29.56 14.42 10.67
CA ASN A 5 -28.16 14.70 10.98
C ASN A 5 -27.56 15.57 9.87
N GLN A 6 -27.64 16.89 10.03
CA GLN A 6 -26.89 17.83 9.21
C GLN A 6 -25.42 17.76 9.62
N ILE A 7 -24.58 17.27 8.71
CA ILE A 7 -23.12 17.40 8.83
C ILE A 7 -22.81 18.87 8.56
N PRO A 8 -22.10 19.59 9.45
CA PRO A 8 -21.76 20.98 9.21
C PRO A 8 -20.91 21.09 7.94
N ALA A 9 -21.27 22.05 7.07
CA ALA A 9 -20.52 22.33 5.87
C ALA A 9 -19.06 22.66 6.23
N SER A 10 -18.11 21.86 5.73
CA SER A 10 -16.70 22.15 5.92
C SER A 10 -16.33 23.41 5.14
N ASN A 11 -15.95 24.48 5.84
CA ASN A 11 -15.36 25.70 5.27
C ASN A 11 -13.93 25.48 4.71
N ILE A 12 -13.63 24.28 4.23
CA ILE A 12 -12.32 23.95 3.66
C ILE A 12 -12.42 24.26 2.17
N ALA A 13 -11.70 25.30 1.74
CA ALA A 13 -11.55 25.61 0.33
C ALA A 13 -11.09 24.35 -0.44
N PRO A 14 -11.71 24.03 -1.59
CA PRO A 14 -11.27 22.89 -2.38
C PRO A 14 -9.82 23.14 -2.83
N VAL A 15 -8.90 22.30 -2.35
CA VAL A 15 -7.51 22.29 -2.85
C VAL A 15 -7.58 21.91 -4.32
N ASN A 16 -7.34 22.89 -5.18
CA ASN A 16 -7.37 22.73 -6.62
C ASN A 16 -6.12 21.97 -7.04
N PHE A 17 -6.28 20.74 -7.53
CA PHE A 17 -5.19 19.88 -8.02
C PHE A 17 -4.75 20.24 -9.45
N ALA A 18 -5.27 21.33 -10.01
CA ALA A 18 -4.84 21.86 -11.29
C ALA A 18 -3.54 22.67 -11.12
N THR A 19 -2.51 22.23 -11.83
CA THR A 19 -1.21 22.87 -12.11
C THR A 19 -1.21 24.39 -12.01
N ILE A 20 -0.62 24.92 -10.93
CA ILE A 20 -0.12 26.30 -10.87
C ILE A 20 1.38 26.23 -11.19
N THR A 21 1.71 26.72 -12.38
CA THR A 21 3.07 26.99 -12.85
C THR A 21 3.73 28.05 -11.97
N SER A 22 4.92 27.72 -11.47
CA SER A 22 5.86 28.50 -10.65
C SER A 22 5.33 29.03 -9.31
N ASN A 23 5.56 28.27 -8.23
CA ASN A 23 5.71 28.84 -6.90
C ASN A 23 7.01 28.27 -6.32
N GLY A 24 7.93 29.11 -5.85
CA GLY A 24 9.27 28.71 -5.41
C GLY A 24 9.29 27.68 -4.28
N LEU A 25 10.50 27.32 -3.82
CA LEU A 25 10.75 26.25 -2.84
C LEU A 25 9.76 26.24 -1.65
N THR A 26 9.42 27.40 -1.09
CA THR A 26 8.45 27.52 0.02
C THR A 26 7.08 26.90 -0.28
N ALA A 27 6.58 27.07 -1.51
CA ALA A 27 5.29 26.52 -1.89
C ALA A 27 5.34 25.01 -2.13
N LEU A 28 6.47 24.49 -2.61
CA LEU A 28 6.69 23.05 -2.73
C LEU A 28 6.72 22.39 -1.34
N ILE A 29 7.42 23.01 -0.38
CA ILE A 29 7.44 22.58 1.02
C ILE A 29 6.02 22.63 1.62
N ALA A 30 5.26 23.70 1.36
CA ALA A 30 3.88 23.80 1.84
C ALA A 30 2.97 22.69 1.28
N ARG A 31 3.15 22.31 0.00
CA ARG A 31 2.43 21.18 -0.61
C ARG A 31 2.81 19.85 0.03
N LEU A 32 4.09 19.62 0.27
CA LEU A 32 4.58 18.43 0.97
C LEU A 32 3.95 18.33 2.36
N ASN A 33 4.02 19.40 3.15
CA ASN A 33 3.45 19.44 4.49
C ASN A 33 1.93 19.21 4.50
N ALA A 34 1.22 19.76 3.51
CA ALA A 34 -0.22 19.54 3.38
C ALA A 34 -0.55 18.06 3.05
N ALA A 35 0.25 17.42 2.20
CA ALA A 35 0.09 16.00 1.88
C ALA A 35 0.36 15.11 3.11
N VAL A 36 1.42 15.41 3.86
CA VAL A 36 1.75 14.71 5.11
C VAL A 36 0.64 14.87 6.15
N ALA A 37 0.13 16.10 6.36
CA ALA A 37 -0.97 16.33 7.29
C ALA A 37 -2.23 15.52 6.95
N GLU A 38 -2.53 15.33 5.66
CA GLU A 38 -3.62 14.46 5.24
C GLU A 38 -3.31 12.97 5.49
N VAL A 39 -2.06 12.52 5.35
CA VAL A 39 -1.65 11.16 5.76
C VAL A 39 -1.84 10.98 7.26
N GLU A 40 -1.33 11.89 8.08
CA GLU A 40 -1.44 11.84 9.55
C GLU A 40 -2.90 11.85 10.03
N LYS A 41 -3.78 12.54 9.29
CA LYS A 41 -5.22 12.57 9.55
C LYS A 41 -5.92 11.25 9.20
N TRP A 42 -5.62 10.65 8.04
CA TRP A 42 -6.35 9.49 7.54
C TRP A 42 -5.78 8.14 7.97
N ALA A 43 -4.47 8.04 8.20
CA ALA A 43 -3.80 6.81 8.62
C ALA A 43 -4.42 6.16 9.88
N PRO A 44 -4.59 6.86 11.03
CA PRO A 44 -5.17 6.25 12.22
C PRO A 44 -6.65 5.88 12.05
N ILE A 45 -7.37 6.60 11.19
CA ILE A 45 -8.78 6.30 10.89
C ILE A 45 -8.88 5.01 10.06
N GLU A 46 -8.03 4.87 9.03
CA GLU A 46 -7.96 3.67 8.20
C GLU A 46 -7.58 2.45 9.04
N GLU A 47 -6.54 2.56 9.86
CA GLU A 47 -6.04 1.49 10.71
C GLU A 47 -7.13 0.99 11.66
N ARG A 48 -7.74 1.91 12.44
CA ARG A 48 -8.79 1.57 13.40
C ARG A 48 -10.00 0.90 12.74
N LEU A 49 -10.48 1.45 11.62
CA LEU A 49 -11.62 0.88 10.90
C LEU A 49 -11.24 -0.45 10.23
N GLY A 50 -10.00 -0.59 9.78
CA GLY A 50 -9.43 -1.80 9.20
C GLY A 50 -9.36 -2.94 10.22
N GLU A 51 -8.90 -2.65 11.44
CA GLU A 51 -8.88 -3.62 12.54
C GLU A 51 -10.29 -4.06 12.95
N GLN A 52 -11.22 -3.11 13.11
CA GLN A 52 -12.62 -3.43 13.42
C GLN A 52 -13.22 -4.35 12.36
N PHE A 53 -12.99 -4.03 11.09
CA PHE A 53 -13.43 -4.87 9.99
C PHE A 53 -12.80 -6.27 10.04
N ARG A 54 -11.48 -6.38 10.22
CA ARG A 54 -10.76 -7.66 10.33
C ARG A 54 -11.26 -8.54 11.48
N LYS A 55 -11.71 -7.96 12.60
CA LYS A 55 -12.27 -8.69 13.74
C LYS A 55 -13.70 -9.20 13.47
N SER A 56 -14.46 -8.46 12.66
CA SER A 56 -15.88 -8.75 12.40
C SER A 56 -16.14 -9.58 11.14
N ALA A 57 -15.25 -9.52 10.15
CA ALA A 57 -15.46 -10.13 8.85
C ALA A 57 -14.67 -11.43 8.72
N GLU A 58 -15.36 -12.49 8.30
CA GLU A 58 -14.71 -13.77 7.99
C GLU A 58 -13.84 -13.63 6.74
N LYS A 59 -12.53 -13.88 6.89
CA LYS A 59 -11.58 -13.81 5.80
C LYS A 59 -11.83 -14.94 4.78
N PRO A 60 -11.56 -14.71 3.48
CA PRO A 60 -11.59 -15.77 2.49
C PRO A 60 -10.72 -16.95 2.92
N LYS A 61 -11.27 -18.14 2.81
CA LYS A 61 -10.58 -19.41 3.06
C LYS A 61 -11.16 -20.46 2.11
N VAL A 62 -10.33 -20.94 1.18
CA VAL A 62 -10.77 -21.93 0.18
C VAL A 62 -10.31 -23.30 0.62
N LYS A 63 -11.21 -24.29 0.62
CA LYS A 63 -10.88 -25.66 1.04
C LYS A 63 -9.82 -26.22 0.10
N GLY A 64 -8.63 -26.49 0.65
CA GLY A 64 -7.52 -27.05 -0.10
C GLY A 64 -7.58 -28.56 -0.18
N GLY A 65 -8.14 -29.23 0.84
CA GLY A 65 -8.35 -30.67 0.85
C GLY A 65 -8.62 -31.21 2.25
N THR A 66 -8.47 -32.52 2.40
CA THR A 66 -8.62 -33.23 3.67
C THR A 66 -7.31 -33.91 4.01
N THR A 67 -6.78 -33.64 5.20
CA THR A 67 -5.70 -34.43 5.79
C THR A 67 -6.33 -35.72 6.32
N PRO A 68 -5.86 -36.91 5.89
CA PRO A 68 -6.42 -38.18 6.37
C PRO A 68 -6.12 -38.39 7.86
N ALA A 69 -6.94 -39.22 8.51
CA ALA A 69 -6.69 -39.61 9.89
C ALA A 69 -5.34 -40.36 9.99
N SER A 70 -4.59 -40.10 11.04
CA SER A 70 -3.28 -40.72 11.27
C SER A 70 -3.13 -41.12 12.74
N THR A 71 -2.40 -42.21 12.99
CA THR A 71 -2.11 -42.68 14.33
C THR A 71 -0.61 -42.58 14.55
N LEU A 72 -0.19 -41.77 15.52
CA LEU A 72 1.21 -41.69 15.94
C LEU A 72 1.49 -42.83 16.91
N ILE A 73 2.38 -43.73 16.49
CA ILE A 73 2.87 -44.84 17.31
C ILE A 73 4.21 -44.41 17.92
N ARG A 74 4.29 -44.44 19.25
CA ARG A 74 5.55 -44.26 20.00
C ARG A 74 5.79 -45.51 20.83
N ASP A 75 7.00 -46.05 20.77
CA ASP A 75 7.41 -47.26 21.51
C ASP A 75 6.47 -48.46 21.32
N GLY A 76 5.92 -48.63 20.11
CA GLY A 76 5.07 -49.75 19.73
C GLY A 76 3.62 -49.67 20.25
N LYS A 77 3.21 -48.56 20.88
CA LYS A 77 1.82 -48.32 21.28
C LYS A 77 1.24 -47.09 20.56
N PRO A 78 0.00 -47.16 20.04
CA PRO A 78 -0.66 -45.98 19.49
C PRO A 78 -0.91 -44.98 20.64
N GLU A 79 -0.25 -43.84 20.57
CA GLU A 79 -0.22 -42.84 21.66
C GLU A 79 -1.15 -41.67 21.35
N LEU A 80 -1.39 -41.37 20.06
CA LEU A 80 -2.23 -40.26 19.62
C LEU A 80 -2.92 -40.58 18.29
N GLU A 81 -4.25 -40.56 18.28
CA GLU A 81 -5.07 -40.59 17.08
C GLU A 81 -5.39 -39.17 16.64
N MET A 82 -4.91 -38.78 15.46
CA MET A 82 -5.26 -37.53 14.81
C MET A 82 -6.43 -37.81 13.84
N PRO A 83 -7.63 -37.24 14.08
CA PRO A 83 -8.74 -37.43 13.16
C PRO A 83 -8.47 -36.73 11.82
N ALA A 84 -9.19 -37.16 10.78
CA ALA A 84 -9.16 -36.47 9.51
C ALA A 84 -9.61 -35.02 9.69
N SER A 85 -8.89 -34.08 9.09
CA SER A 85 -9.16 -32.64 9.23
C SER A 85 -9.06 -31.93 7.89
N ASP A 86 -9.98 -31.00 7.65
CA ASP A 86 -9.93 -30.14 6.48
C ASP A 86 -8.82 -29.10 6.62
N TRP A 87 -8.12 -28.83 5.53
CA TRP A 87 -7.15 -27.74 5.45
C TRP A 87 -7.56 -26.74 4.37
N PHE A 88 -7.15 -25.47 4.56
CA PHE A 88 -7.61 -24.34 3.76
C PHE A 88 -6.43 -23.51 3.24
N PHE A 89 -6.62 -22.92 2.07
CA PHE A 89 -5.79 -21.84 1.57
C PHE A 89 -6.32 -20.50 2.10
N HIS A 90 -5.40 -19.66 2.57
CA HIS A 90 -5.71 -18.35 3.17
C HIS A 90 -5.21 -17.17 2.34
N THR A 91 -4.53 -17.44 1.22
CA THR A 91 -4.08 -16.43 0.26
C THR A 91 -4.06 -17.00 -1.16
N ARG A 92 -4.11 -16.12 -2.17
CA ARG A 92 -3.98 -16.50 -3.59
C ARG A 92 -2.61 -17.13 -3.86
N GLU A 93 -1.56 -16.62 -3.23
CA GLU A 93 -0.18 -17.13 -3.35
C GLU A 93 -0.09 -18.57 -2.85
N SER A 94 -0.77 -18.90 -1.74
CA SER A 94 -0.77 -20.26 -1.21
C SER A 94 -1.42 -21.26 -2.17
N ILE A 95 -2.46 -20.84 -2.91
CA ILE A 95 -3.08 -21.64 -3.97
C ILE A 95 -2.09 -21.86 -5.12
N MET A 96 -1.36 -20.81 -5.53
CA MET A 96 -0.33 -20.90 -6.58
C MET A 96 0.82 -21.84 -6.19
N GLU A 97 1.30 -21.75 -4.95
CA GLU A 97 2.32 -22.67 -4.43
C GLU A 97 1.83 -24.12 -4.40
N GLY A 98 0.58 -24.33 -3.98
CA GLY A 98 -0.06 -25.66 -3.99
C GLY A 98 -0.18 -26.22 -5.41
N HIS A 99 -0.55 -25.39 -6.38
CA HIS A 99 -0.60 -25.75 -7.80
C HIS A 99 0.77 -26.14 -8.34
N ALA A 100 1.80 -25.34 -8.07
CA ALA A 100 3.17 -25.63 -8.50
C ALA A 100 3.69 -26.95 -7.92
N LYS A 101 3.38 -27.26 -6.64
CA LYS A 101 3.72 -28.55 -6.02
C LYS A 101 2.97 -29.70 -6.66
N ALA A 102 1.67 -29.56 -6.90
CA ALA A 102 0.84 -30.59 -7.51
C ALA A 102 1.25 -30.88 -8.96
N LEU A 103 1.62 -29.85 -9.73
CA LEU A 103 2.12 -30.02 -11.10
C LEU A 103 3.46 -30.79 -11.14
N LYS A 104 4.36 -30.55 -10.17
CA LYS A 104 5.62 -31.30 -10.07
C LYS A 104 5.41 -32.78 -9.78
N ALA A 105 4.35 -33.13 -9.04
CA ALA A 105 3.99 -34.50 -8.70
C ALA A 105 3.16 -35.21 -9.79
N ALA A 106 2.70 -34.49 -10.82
CA ALA A 106 1.85 -35.06 -11.86
C ALA A 106 2.67 -35.78 -12.94
N GLU A 107 2.53 -37.11 -12.98
CA GLU A 107 3.30 -38.01 -13.86
C GLU A 107 2.73 -38.14 -15.27
N SER A 108 1.45 -37.80 -15.49
CA SER A 108 0.76 -37.91 -16.78
C SER A 108 0.18 -36.59 -17.27
N ALA A 109 -0.10 -36.51 -18.58
CA ALA A 109 -0.77 -35.35 -19.17
C ALA A 109 -2.19 -35.15 -18.60
N GLU A 110 -2.92 -36.24 -18.37
CA GLU A 110 -4.24 -36.22 -17.74
C GLU A 110 -4.18 -35.73 -16.29
N ALA A 111 -3.19 -36.17 -15.51
CA ALA A 111 -2.98 -35.68 -14.15
C ALA A 111 -2.66 -34.18 -14.13
N ARG A 112 -1.86 -33.69 -15.07
CA ARG A 112 -1.57 -32.25 -15.21
C ARG A 112 -2.83 -31.45 -15.58
N ALA A 113 -3.67 -31.97 -16.46
CA ALA A 113 -4.94 -31.34 -16.83
C ALA A 113 -5.88 -31.24 -15.63
N ALA A 114 -6.04 -32.31 -14.86
CA ALA A 114 -6.85 -32.33 -13.64
C ALA A 114 -6.33 -31.35 -12.57
N VAL A 115 -5.00 -31.23 -12.42
CA VAL A 115 -4.38 -30.23 -11.51
C VAL A 115 -4.70 -28.81 -11.95
N ASN A 116 -4.65 -28.51 -13.26
CA ASN A 116 -4.98 -27.19 -13.79
C ASN A 116 -6.46 -26.83 -13.63
N GLU A 117 -7.36 -27.78 -13.88
CA GLU A 117 -8.80 -27.60 -13.70
C GLU A 117 -9.12 -27.31 -12.22
N ARG A 118 -8.54 -28.09 -11.30
CA ARG A 118 -8.69 -27.86 -9.86
C ARG A 118 -8.14 -26.49 -9.45
N TYR A 119 -7.00 -26.08 -9.98
CA TYR A 119 -6.44 -24.75 -9.72
C TYR A 119 -7.37 -23.62 -10.18
N ALA A 120 -7.95 -23.73 -11.37
CA ALA A 120 -8.92 -22.76 -11.87
C ALA A 120 -10.16 -22.66 -10.96
N ALA A 121 -10.68 -23.81 -10.50
CA ALA A 121 -11.80 -23.85 -9.57
C ALA A 121 -11.46 -23.22 -8.21
N LEU A 122 -10.29 -23.49 -7.65
CA LEU A 122 -9.82 -22.89 -6.40
C LEU A 122 -9.67 -21.37 -6.51
N LEU A 123 -9.15 -20.87 -7.63
CA LEU A 123 -9.06 -19.44 -7.89
C LEU A 123 -10.43 -18.79 -8.03
N ALA A 124 -11.37 -19.42 -8.76
CA ALA A 124 -12.71 -18.89 -8.90
C ALA A 124 -13.44 -18.79 -7.56
N ASP A 125 -13.29 -19.81 -6.70
CA ASP A 125 -13.88 -19.81 -5.36
C ASP A 125 -13.21 -18.77 -4.46
N TRP A 126 -11.89 -18.60 -4.57
CA TRP A 126 -11.15 -17.54 -3.89
C TRP A 126 -11.67 -16.15 -4.30
N ASP A 127 -11.77 -15.90 -5.61
CA ASP A 127 -12.20 -14.61 -6.15
C ASP A 127 -13.65 -14.30 -5.73
N ALA A 128 -14.53 -15.31 -5.67
CA ALA A 128 -15.90 -15.16 -5.18
C ALA A 128 -15.95 -14.81 -3.68
N GLN A 129 -15.18 -15.53 -2.85
CA GLN A 129 -15.10 -15.25 -1.42
C GLN A 129 -14.46 -13.88 -1.14
N GLU A 130 -13.42 -13.50 -1.90
CA GLU A 130 -12.77 -12.20 -1.80
C GLU A 130 -13.72 -11.06 -2.20
N ALA A 131 -14.50 -11.24 -3.28
CA ALA A 131 -15.53 -10.28 -3.66
C ALA A 131 -16.60 -10.11 -2.56
N ALA A 132 -17.06 -11.22 -1.96
CA ALA A 132 -18.02 -11.20 -0.86
C ALA A 132 -17.43 -10.59 0.42
N TYR A 133 -16.15 -10.79 0.69
CA TYR A 133 -15.44 -10.13 1.79
C TYR A 133 -15.34 -8.62 1.53
N ASN A 134 -14.96 -8.23 0.32
CA ASN A 134 -14.76 -6.84 -0.05
C ASN A 134 -16.07 -6.04 -0.11
N SER A 135 -17.19 -6.67 -0.47
CA SER A 135 -18.52 -6.03 -0.49
C SER A 135 -19.03 -5.68 0.91
N LYS A 136 -18.57 -6.40 1.95
CA LYS A 136 -18.91 -6.14 3.36
C LYS A 136 -18.11 -4.98 3.97
N ARG A 137 -17.12 -4.42 3.26
CA ARG A 137 -16.30 -3.32 3.79
C ARG A 137 -17.16 -2.10 4.11
N PRO A 138 -17.08 -1.54 5.33
CA PRO A 138 -17.82 -0.33 5.68
C PRO A 138 -17.46 0.84 4.75
N ARG A 139 -18.45 1.62 4.34
CA ARG A 139 -18.24 2.81 3.47
C ARG A 139 -17.18 3.77 4.05
N GLY A 140 -17.15 3.92 5.38
CA GLY A 140 -16.14 4.71 6.07
C GLY A 140 -14.71 4.19 5.88
N LEU A 141 -14.50 2.87 5.92
CA LEU A 141 -13.20 2.25 5.66
C LEU A 141 -12.79 2.43 4.20
N VAL A 142 -13.72 2.23 3.26
CA VAL A 142 -13.45 2.44 1.83
C VAL A 142 -13.04 3.90 1.56
N HIS A 143 -13.75 4.84 2.18
CA HIS A 143 -13.41 6.26 2.08
C HIS A 143 -12.04 6.58 2.68
N ALA A 144 -11.76 6.12 3.91
CA ALA A 144 -10.48 6.34 4.57
C ALA A 144 -9.31 5.78 3.75
N LYS A 145 -9.43 4.56 3.21
CA LYS A 145 -8.43 3.98 2.30
C LYS A 145 -8.21 4.83 1.05
N ARG A 146 -9.28 5.32 0.43
CA ARG A 146 -9.19 6.18 -0.76
C ARG A 146 -8.47 7.48 -0.44
N MET A 147 -8.80 8.12 0.68
CA MET A 147 -8.21 9.39 1.09
C MET A 147 -6.74 9.22 1.47
N LEU A 148 -6.39 8.16 2.22
CA LEU A 148 -5.02 7.82 2.55
C LEU A 148 -4.18 7.54 1.30
N SER A 149 -4.71 6.76 0.36
CA SER A 149 -4.03 6.51 -0.92
C SER A 149 -3.82 7.79 -1.74
N LYS A 150 -4.82 8.68 -1.75
CA LYS A 150 -4.69 9.99 -2.40
C LYS A 150 -3.61 10.85 -1.72
N ALA A 151 -3.56 10.85 -0.39
CA ALA A 151 -2.58 11.59 0.39
C ALA A 151 -1.15 11.08 0.15
N HIS A 152 -0.93 9.76 0.15
CA HIS A 152 0.38 9.18 -0.20
C HIS A 152 0.81 9.52 -1.62
N ARG A 153 -0.09 9.45 -2.61
CA ARG A 153 0.24 9.88 -3.98
C ARG A 153 0.62 11.35 -4.04
N ALA A 154 -0.11 12.21 -3.35
CA ALA A 154 0.21 13.63 -3.28
C ALA A 154 1.54 13.89 -2.58
N TRP A 155 1.86 13.11 -1.54
CA TRP A 155 3.15 13.14 -0.85
C TRP A 155 4.27 12.77 -1.83
N SER A 156 4.21 11.62 -2.49
CA SER A 156 5.25 11.20 -3.45
C SER A 156 5.43 12.18 -4.60
N VAL A 157 4.34 12.79 -5.10
CA VAL A 157 4.43 13.83 -6.13
C VAL A 157 5.12 15.08 -5.57
N ALA A 158 4.76 15.52 -4.36
CA ALA A 158 5.38 16.70 -3.74
C ALA A 158 6.88 16.48 -3.45
N GLU A 159 7.29 15.28 -3.05
CA GLU A 159 8.71 14.93 -2.90
C GLU A 159 9.44 15.04 -4.24
N MET A 160 8.86 14.45 -5.29
CA MET A 160 9.45 14.48 -6.62
C MET A 160 9.49 15.89 -7.22
N ASP A 161 8.50 16.73 -6.95
CA ASP A 161 8.52 18.15 -7.34
C ASP A 161 9.65 18.91 -6.64
N ILE A 162 9.95 18.58 -5.38
CA ILE A 162 11.10 19.15 -4.66
C ILE A 162 12.41 18.67 -5.29
N VAL A 163 12.56 17.38 -5.60
CA VAL A 163 13.78 16.83 -6.24
C VAL A 163 14.02 17.42 -7.64
N ASN A 164 12.95 17.68 -8.39
CA ASN A 164 13.01 18.24 -9.74
C ASN A 164 12.95 19.77 -9.77
N TYR A 165 12.92 20.45 -8.61
CA TYR A 165 12.87 21.90 -8.56
C TYR A 165 14.09 22.50 -9.28
N ARG A 166 13.86 23.52 -10.10
CA ARG A 166 14.92 24.26 -10.79
C ARG A 166 15.04 25.66 -10.16
N PRO A 167 15.99 25.86 -9.23
CA PRO A 167 16.26 27.16 -8.63
C PRO A 167 16.54 28.24 -9.70
N GLN A 168 16.08 29.46 -9.45
CA GLN A 168 16.30 30.60 -10.35
C GLN A 168 17.48 31.49 -9.94
N SER A 169 18.10 31.21 -8.78
CA SER A 169 19.24 31.97 -8.29
C SER A 169 20.17 31.11 -7.44
N ILE A 170 21.42 31.57 -7.27
CA ILE A 170 22.40 30.93 -6.38
C ILE A 170 21.88 30.83 -4.94
N ALA A 171 21.15 31.85 -4.47
CA ALA A 171 20.53 31.84 -3.15
C ALA A 171 19.49 30.73 -3.03
N GLU A 172 18.62 30.57 -4.03
CA GLU A 172 17.63 29.47 -4.05
C GLU A 172 18.29 28.09 -4.13
N VAL A 173 19.41 27.95 -4.85
CA VAL A 173 20.20 26.70 -4.88
C VAL A 173 20.67 26.33 -3.47
N ALA A 174 21.21 27.31 -2.74
CA ALA A 174 21.69 27.10 -1.38
C ALA A 174 20.54 26.74 -0.42
N GLU A 175 19.41 27.43 -0.49
CA GLU A 175 18.22 27.14 0.32
C GLU A 175 17.65 25.74 0.03
N TRP A 176 17.60 25.35 -1.24
CA TRP A 176 17.08 24.06 -1.68
C TRP A 176 17.95 22.88 -1.26
N LEU A 177 19.27 22.99 -1.45
CA LEU A 177 20.21 21.96 -0.98
C LEU A 177 20.27 21.90 0.55
N ALA A 178 20.17 23.04 1.24
CA ALA A 178 20.09 23.08 2.69
C ALA A 178 18.82 22.40 3.21
N TYR A 179 17.68 22.55 2.51
CA TYR A 179 16.45 21.83 2.86
C TYR A 179 16.63 20.31 2.75
N ALA A 180 17.27 19.83 1.67
CA ALA A 180 17.58 18.40 1.49
C ALA A 180 18.58 17.84 2.50
N GLY A 181 19.50 18.68 3.01
CA GLY A 181 20.50 18.30 4.01
C GLY A 181 20.02 18.32 5.46
N ARG A 182 18.85 18.92 5.76
CA ARG A 182 18.31 19.04 7.13
C ARG A 182 17.54 17.79 7.54
N ASN A 183 18.21 16.64 7.59
CA ASN A 183 17.62 15.39 8.06
C ASN A 183 17.32 15.39 9.58
N GLU A 184 17.88 16.36 10.33
CA GLU A 184 17.85 16.39 11.80
C GLU A 184 16.83 17.38 12.41
N MET A 185 16.08 18.13 11.60
CA MET A 185 15.06 19.06 12.12
C MET A 185 13.69 18.37 12.25
N ARG A 186 13.07 18.48 13.43
CA ARG A 186 11.66 18.10 13.66
C ARG A 186 10.78 18.74 12.57
N GLY A 187 10.01 17.91 11.86
CA GLY A 187 9.06 18.36 10.85
C GLY A 187 9.59 18.37 9.41
N VAL A 188 10.82 17.90 9.16
CA VAL A 188 11.28 17.62 7.79
C VAL A 188 10.86 16.19 7.42
N PHE A 189 9.81 16.09 6.62
CA PHE A 189 9.29 14.81 6.10
C PHE A 189 9.89 14.42 4.74
N PHE A 190 10.87 15.18 4.27
CA PHE A 190 11.57 14.96 3.02
C PHE A 190 12.91 14.27 3.30
N THR A 191 13.03 13.02 2.87
CA THR A 191 14.27 12.24 2.97
C THR A 191 14.71 11.81 1.57
N PRO A 192 15.54 12.61 0.89
CA PRO A 192 15.97 12.29 -0.48
C PRO A 192 16.87 11.05 -0.47
N THR A 193 16.67 10.18 -1.47
CA THR A 193 17.57 9.05 -1.71
C THR A 193 18.91 9.51 -2.28
N GLU A 194 19.90 8.62 -2.36
CA GLU A 194 21.17 8.92 -3.03
C GLU A 194 20.96 9.33 -4.49
N GLY A 195 20.00 8.72 -5.19
CA GLY A 195 19.63 9.08 -6.55
C GLY A 195 19.06 10.49 -6.65
N ASP A 196 18.15 10.83 -5.73
CA ASP A 196 17.55 12.16 -5.65
C ASP A 196 18.61 13.23 -5.38
N LEU A 197 19.53 12.99 -4.44
CA LEU A 197 20.62 13.92 -4.14
C LEU A 197 21.53 14.15 -5.35
N LYS A 198 21.90 13.09 -6.09
CA LYS A 198 22.69 13.22 -7.32
C LYS A 198 21.98 14.08 -8.36
N GLN A 199 20.68 13.90 -8.52
CA GLN A 199 19.88 14.70 -9.43
C GLN A 199 19.83 16.16 -8.99
N MET A 200 19.59 16.42 -7.70
CA MET A 200 19.56 17.77 -7.14
C MET A 200 20.91 18.48 -7.32
N MET A 201 22.03 17.80 -7.07
CA MET A 201 23.37 18.34 -7.30
C MET A 201 23.63 18.63 -8.79
N THR A 202 23.13 17.80 -9.70
CA THR A 202 23.26 18.02 -11.15
C THR A 202 22.52 19.29 -11.58
N ILE A 203 21.29 19.47 -11.10
CA ILE A 203 20.49 20.68 -11.38
C ILE A 203 21.17 21.91 -10.77
N ALA A 204 21.65 21.82 -9.53
CA ALA A 204 22.38 22.88 -8.86
C ALA A 204 23.64 23.31 -9.64
N ALA A 205 24.44 22.34 -10.09
CA ALA A 205 25.64 22.62 -10.88
C ALA A 205 25.31 23.33 -12.21
N ALA A 206 24.24 22.91 -12.90
CA ALA A 206 23.77 23.57 -14.12
C ALA A 206 23.37 25.04 -13.86
N VAL A 207 22.58 25.29 -12.81
CA VAL A 207 22.17 26.65 -12.44
C VAL A 207 23.36 27.52 -12.04
N LEU A 208 24.32 26.96 -11.29
CA LEU A 208 25.55 27.67 -10.91
C LEU A 208 26.42 28.02 -12.12
N ALA A 209 26.53 27.12 -13.10
CA ALA A 209 27.25 27.38 -14.35
C ALA A 209 26.57 28.50 -15.17
N GLU A 210 25.24 28.50 -15.24
CA GLU A 210 24.46 29.56 -15.91
C GLU A 210 24.66 30.94 -15.26
N HIS A 211 24.80 31.00 -13.93
CA HIS A 211 24.93 32.25 -13.17
C HIS A 211 26.37 32.69 -12.89
N GLY A 212 27.35 31.79 -12.99
CA GLY A 212 28.77 32.07 -12.76
C GLY A 212 29.56 32.49 -14.00
N LEU A 213 28.92 32.48 -15.18
CA LEU A 213 29.50 32.90 -16.47
C LEU A 213 29.15 34.35 -16.86
N ASN A 214 28.49 35.11 -15.99
CA ASN A 214 28.19 36.54 -16.16
C ASN A 214 28.98 37.40 -15.17
#